data_AF-A0A645D803-F1
#
_entry.id   AF-A0A645D803-F1
#
_cell.length_a   1.000
_cell.length_b   1.000
_cell.length_c   1.000
_cell.angle_alpha   90.00
_cell.angle_beta   90.00
_cell.angle_gamma   90.00
#
_symmetry.space_group_name_H-M   'P 1'
#
loop_
_entity.id
_entity.type
_entity.pdbx_description
1 polymer ?
#
loop_
_entity_poly.entity_id
_entity_poly.type
_entity_poly.pdbx_seq_one_letter_code
_entity_poly.pdbx_strand_id
1 'polypeptide(L)'
;MLKDRKDVVFPLLPDCRQCVCQILNSKPLFTLKFYDEILETPTGSVRLDFTKESPFETAEIARAYVTLTADCKHPDEQASAFLFKMSKKAVTKGHFFRGVE
;
A
#
# COMPACT_ATOMS: atom_id res chain seq x y z
N MET A 1 -13.69 13.73 -9.99
CA MET A 1 -13.51 12.71 -8.92
C MET A 1 -14.60 11.66 -9.11
N LEU A 2 -14.23 10.38 -9.15
CA LEU A 2 -15.20 9.29 -9.29
C LEU A 2 -15.84 9.02 -7.92
N LYS A 3 -17.16 8.87 -7.87
CA LYS A 3 -17.90 8.55 -6.64
C LYS A 3 -18.62 7.22 -6.79
N ASP A 4 -18.67 6.43 -5.74
CA ASP A 4 -19.53 5.24 -5.70
C ASP A 4 -20.95 5.56 -5.20
N ARG A 5 -21.81 4.54 -5.14
CA ARG A 5 -23.19 4.64 -4.63
C ARG A 5 -23.31 5.01 -3.14
N LYS A 6 -22.18 5.05 -2.41
CA LYS A 6 -22.08 5.42 -0.99
C LYS A 6 -21.38 6.77 -0.83
N ASP A 7 -21.26 7.56 -1.90
CA ASP A 7 -20.55 8.85 -1.94
C ASP A 7 -19.05 8.78 -1.61
N VAL A 8 -18.45 7.58 -1.64
CA VAL A 8 -17.01 7.43 -1.44
C VAL A 8 -16.28 7.91 -2.68
N VAL A 9 -15.33 8.82 -2.48
CA VAL A 9 -14.55 9.44 -3.56
C VAL A 9 -13.29 8.64 -3.86
N PHE A 10 -13.09 8.32 -5.13
CA PHE A 10 -11.90 7.66 -5.67
C PHE A 10 -11.09 8.68 -6.49
N PRO A 11 -9.82 8.93 -6.13
CA PRO A 11 -8.93 9.78 -6.92
C PRO A 11 -8.64 9.15 -8.28
N LEU A 12 -8.52 10.00 -9.30
CA LEU A 12 -8.17 9.61 -10.66
C LEU A 12 -6.78 10.16 -10.99
N LEU A 13 -5.91 9.32 -11.53
CA LEU A 13 -4.59 9.69 -12.02
C LEU A 13 -4.52 9.42 -13.54
N PRO A 14 -4.90 10.40 -14.37
CA PRO A 14 -4.84 10.27 -15.82
C PRO A 14 -3.41 10.36 -16.34
N ASP A 15 -3.03 9.46 -17.25
CA ASP A 15 -1.84 9.57 -18.10
C ASP A 15 -2.28 9.78 -19.55
N CYS A 16 -2.33 11.05 -19.95
CA CYS A 16 -2.75 11.44 -21.29
C CYS A 16 -1.77 11.00 -22.38
N ARG A 17 -0.51 10.68 -22.06
CA ARG A 17 0.47 10.20 -23.05
C ARG A 17 0.18 8.76 -23.46
N GLN A 18 -0.34 7.98 -22.53
CA GLN A 18 -0.69 6.57 -22.74
C GLN A 18 -2.19 6.35 -22.95
N CYS A 19 -3.01 7.40 -22.84
CA CYS A 19 -4.48 7.33 -22.89
C CYS A 19 -5.07 6.36 -21.85
N VAL A 20 -4.46 6.29 -20.67
CA VAL A 20 -4.94 5.46 -19.54
C VAL A 20 -5.26 6.32 -18.33
N CYS A 21 -6.12 5.82 -17.44
CA CYS A 21 -6.43 6.47 -16.17
C CYS A 21 -6.40 5.45 -15.05
N GLN A 22 -5.57 5.69 -14.04
CA GLN A 22 -5.53 4.85 -12.85
C GLN A 22 -6.57 5.35 -11.84
N ILE A 23 -7.40 4.43 -11.34
CA ILE A 23 -8.37 4.71 -10.27
C ILE A 23 -7.71 4.28 -8.95
N LEU A 24 -7.42 5.25 -8.09
CA LEU A 24 -6.78 5.00 -6.81
C LEU A 24 -7.83 4.67 -5.73
N ASN A 25 -7.43 3.92 -4.71
CA ASN A 25 -8.26 3.67 -3.54
C ASN A 25 -8.63 4.99 -2.84
N SER A 26 -9.85 5.04 -2.27
CA SER A 26 -10.33 6.20 -1.51
C SER A 26 -9.58 6.45 -0.20
N LYS A 27 -8.82 5.46 0.27
CA LYS A 27 -7.90 5.54 1.42
C LYS A 27 -6.55 4.95 1.02
N PRO A 28 -5.44 5.40 1.62
CA PRO A 28 -4.12 4.80 1.40
C PRO A 28 -4.15 3.30 1.68
N LEU A 29 -3.56 2.53 0.76
CA LEU A 29 -3.43 1.09 0.90
C LEU A 29 -2.28 0.79 1.87
N PHE A 30 -2.53 -0.09 2.84
CA PHE A 30 -1.49 -0.58 3.72
C PHE A 30 -1.58 -2.09 3.87
N THR A 31 -0.75 -2.79 3.09
CA THR A 31 -0.69 -4.26 3.07
C THR A 31 0.51 -4.82 3.81
N LEU A 32 1.42 -3.96 4.29
CA LEU A 32 2.66 -4.37 4.96
C LEU A 32 2.42 -5.22 6.22
N LYS A 33 1.22 -5.15 6.82
CA LYS A 33 0.81 -6.03 7.93
C LYS A 33 0.61 -7.50 7.53
N PHE A 34 0.36 -7.78 6.25
CA PHE A 34 0.10 -9.11 5.67
C PHE A 34 1.19 -9.46 4.65
N TYR A 35 2.41 -9.00 4.92
CA TYR A 35 3.48 -9.06 3.93
C TYR A 35 4.07 -10.46 3.79
N ASP A 36 4.00 -11.27 4.86
CA ASP A 36 4.24 -12.70 4.82
C ASP A 36 3.36 -13.39 3.76
N GLU A 37 2.06 -13.13 3.76
CA GLU A 37 1.13 -13.67 2.76
C GLU A 37 1.46 -13.19 1.34
N ILE A 38 1.91 -11.93 1.19
CA ILE A 38 2.34 -11.39 -0.11
C ILE A 38 3.59 -12.12 -0.62
N LEU A 39 4.56 -12.38 0.25
CA LEU A 39 5.80 -13.09 -0.10
C LEU A 39 5.56 -14.57 -0.43
N GLU A 40 4.49 -15.17 0.11
CA GLU A 40 4.08 -16.54 -0.24
C GLU A 40 3.41 -16.64 -1.62
N THR A 41 2.94 -15.52 -2.18
CA THR A 41 2.41 -15.53 -3.56
C THR A 41 3.54 -15.80 -4.57
N PRO A 42 3.26 -16.43 -5.72
CA PRO A 42 4.25 -16.62 -6.79
C PRO A 42 4.71 -15.29 -7.44
N THR A 43 4.28 -14.15 -6.92
CA THR A 43 4.61 -12.81 -7.42
C THR A 43 6.06 -12.48 -7.07
N GLY A 44 6.92 -12.35 -8.08
CA GLY A 44 8.35 -12.05 -7.88
C GLY A 44 8.68 -10.57 -7.63
N SER A 45 7.68 -9.68 -7.50
CA SER A 45 7.93 -8.24 -7.34
C SER A 45 6.79 -7.52 -6.64
N VAL A 46 7.13 -6.58 -5.74
CA VAL A 46 6.20 -5.65 -5.13
C VAL A 46 6.51 -4.24 -5.64
N ARG A 47 5.51 -3.57 -6.22
CA ARG A 47 5.62 -2.17 -6.66
C ARG A 47 4.98 -1.26 -5.63
N LEU A 48 5.74 -0.28 -5.16
CA LEU A 48 5.23 0.82 -4.35
C LEU A 48 4.89 2.00 -5.26
N ASP A 49 3.65 2.48 -5.19
CA ASP A 49 3.20 3.66 -5.93
C ASP A 49 2.95 4.80 -4.96
N PHE A 50 3.77 5.85 -5.07
CA PHE A 50 3.73 7.03 -4.21
C PHE A 50 3.06 8.18 -4.95
N THR A 51 2.17 8.89 -4.28
CA THR A 51 1.32 9.92 -4.91
C THR A 51 1.39 11.26 -4.19
N LYS A 52 1.23 11.27 -2.86
CA LYS A 52 1.17 12.49 -2.03
C LYS A 52 2.18 12.48 -0.89
N GLU A 53 2.84 11.36 -0.68
CA GLU A 53 3.85 11.15 0.35
C GLU A 53 5.03 12.10 0.12
N SER A 54 5.52 12.69 1.22
CA SER A 54 6.75 13.48 1.21
C SER A 54 7.99 12.60 0.97
N PRO A 55 9.14 13.15 0.55
CA PRO A 55 10.37 12.38 0.39
C PRO A 55 10.78 11.59 1.65
N PHE A 56 10.54 12.16 2.83
CA PHE A 56 10.79 11.50 4.10
C PHE A 56 9.84 10.31 4.31
N GLU A 57 8.54 10.49 4.08
CA GLU A 57 7.56 9.40 4.19
C GLU A 57 7.83 8.30 3.17
N THR A 58 8.14 8.65 1.92
CA THR A 58 8.53 7.70 0.88
C THR A 58 9.73 6.85 1.31
N ALA A 59 10.77 7.47 1.88
CA ALA A 59 11.94 6.75 2.37
C ALA A 59 11.61 5.85 3.57
N GLU A 60 10.78 6.31 4.50
CA GLU A 60 10.32 5.53 5.65
C GLU A 60 9.53 4.30 5.20
N ILE A 61 8.56 4.47 4.29
CA ILE A 61 7.74 3.39 3.72
C ILE A 61 8.63 2.40 2.96
N ALA A 62 9.48 2.88 2.05
CA ALA A 62 10.33 2.03 1.23
C ALA A 62 11.28 1.18 2.09
N ARG A 63 11.89 1.77 3.12
CA ARG A 63 12.72 1.02 4.08
C ARG A 63 11.94 -0.09 4.77
N ALA A 64 10.73 0.19 5.25
CA ALA A 64 9.93 -0.82 5.92
C ALA A 64 9.60 -2.02 5.01
N TYR A 65 9.28 -1.78 3.73
CA TYR A 65 9.10 -2.85 2.73
C TYR A 65 10.40 -3.61 2.44
N VAL A 66 11.54 -2.93 2.34
CA VAL A 66 12.84 -3.59 2.13
C VAL A 66 13.20 -4.49 3.32
N THR A 67 13.08 -3.99 4.55
CA THR A 67 13.35 -4.77 5.78
C THR A 67 12.48 -6.03 5.82
N LEU A 68 11.17 -5.89 5.60
CA LEU A 68 10.24 -7.03 5.66
C LEU A 68 10.36 -7.98 4.46
N THR A 69 10.94 -7.52 3.33
CA THR A 69 11.29 -8.41 2.22
C THR A 69 12.49 -9.28 2.56
N ALA A 70 13.44 -8.77 3.35
CA ALA A 70 14.60 -9.52 3.79
C ALA A 70 14.25 -10.53 4.90
N ASP A 71 13.47 -10.09 5.91
CA ASP A 71 12.96 -10.96 6.98
C ASP A 71 11.62 -10.43 7.50
N CYS A 72 10.52 -11.06 7.10
CA CYS A 72 9.18 -10.68 7.55
C CYS A 72 8.86 -11.15 8.98
N LYS A 73 9.58 -12.14 9.51
CA LYS A 73 9.31 -12.76 10.81
C LYS A 73 9.99 -12.00 11.94
N HIS A 74 11.10 -11.33 11.66
CA HIS A 74 11.88 -10.57 12.63
C HIS A 74 12.09 -9.12 12.17
N PRO A 75 11.02 -8.29 12.14
CA PRO A 75 11.17 -6.87 11.82
C PRO A 75 12.09 -6.18 12.84
N ASP A 76 12.95 -5.31 12.33
CA ASP A 76 13.75 -4.43 13.20
C ASP A 76 12.87 -3.43 13.97
N GLU A 77 13.49 -2.68 14.87
CA GLU A 77 12.80 -1.68 15.70
C GLU A 77 12.10 -0.60 14.87
N GLN A 78 12.71 -0.16 13.76
CA GLN A 78 12.17 0.90 12.90
C GLN A 78 10.95 0.40 12.12
N ALA A 79 11.03 -0.80 11.54
CA ALA A 79 9.91 -1.44 10.85
C ALA A 79 8.76 -1.71 11.81
N SER A 80 9.05 -2.18 13.03
CA SER A 80 8.05 -2.41 14.08
C SER A 80 7.35 -1.12 14.51
N ALA A 81 8.11 -0.04 14.74
CA ALA A 81 7.57 1.28 15.05
C ALA A 81 6.70 1.84 13.92
N PHE A 82 7.12 1.61 12.67
CA PHE A 82 6.37 2.01 11.48
C PHE A 82 5.04 1.24 11.34
N LEU A 83 5.06 -0.08 11.53
CA LEU A 83 3.84 -0.91 11.55
C LEU A 83 2.83 -0.41 12.60
N PHE A 84 3.31 -0.09 13.80
CA PHE A 84 2.48 0.47 14.88
C PHE A 84 1.94 1.88 14.57
N LYS A 85 2.76 2.75 13.97
CA LYS A 85 2.33 4.07 13.50
C LYS A 85 1.24 3.95 12.44
N MET A 86 1.39 3.02 11.50
CA MET A 86 0.44 2.82 10.40
C MET A 86 -0.84 2.14 10.85
N SER A 87 -0.82 1.27 11.88
CA SER A 87 -2.04 0.67 12.44
C SER A 87 -2.99 1.69 13.07
N LYS A 88 -2.47 2.88 13.41
CA LYS A 88 -3.27 4.02 13.94
C LYS A 88 -3.80 4.96 12.86
N LYS A 89 -3.30 4.88 11.62
CA LYS A 89 -3.80 5.70 10.50
C LYS A 89 -5.04 5.05 9.88
N ALA A 90 -5.90 5.88 9.30
CA ALA A 90 -7.06 5.41 8.53
C ALA A 90 -6.62 4.84 7.16
N VAL A 91 -6.05 3.64 7.19
CA VAL A 91 -5.60 2.89 6.01
C VAL A 91 -6.63 1.84 5.59
N THR A 92 -6.61 1.41 4.33
CA THR A 92 -7.40 0.28 3.85
C THR A 92 -6.48 -0.88 3.48
N LYS A 93 -6.97 -2.12 3.66
CA LYS A 93 -6.31 -3.32 3.10
C LYS A 93 -6.64 -3.50 1.61
N GLY A 94 -7.47 -2.63 1.05
CA GLY A 94 -7.98 -2.75 -0.30
C GLY A 94 -8.85 -3.98 -0.48
N HIS A 95 -8.92 -4.47 -1.73
CA HIS A 95 -9.61 -5.70 -2.10
C HIS A 95 -8.69 -6.93 -2.04
N PHE A 96 -7.50 -6.83 -1.44
CA PHE A 96 -6.53 -7.94 -1.40
C PHE A 96 -7.15 -9.25 -0.86
N PHE A 97 -8.05 -9.15 0.10
CA PHE A 97 -8.78 -10.29 0.69
C PHE A 97 -10.21 -10.48 0.17
N ARG A 98 -10.67 -9.70 -0.81
CA ARG A 98 -12.02 -9.83 -1.36
C ARG A 98 -11.97 -10.71 -2.60
N GLY A 99 -12.15 -12.02 -2.40
CA GLY A 99 -12.15 -13.04 -3.46
C GLY A 99 -11.43 -14.34 -3.09
N VAL A 100 -10.84 -14.43 -1.90
CA VAL A 100 -10.28 -15.67 -1.35
C VAL A 100 -11.27 -16.18 -0.29
N GLU A 101 -12.12 -17.13 -0.69
CA GLU A 101 -12.79 -18.10 0.19
C GLU A 101 -12.13 -19.47 0.00
#